data_AF-A0A7Y0CCE6-F1
#
_entry.id   AF-A0A7Y0CCE6-F1
#
_cell.length_a   1.000
_cell.length_b   1.000
_cell.length_c   1.000
_cell.angle_alpha   90.00
_cell.angle_beta   90.00
_cell.angle_gamma   90.00
#
_symmetry.space_group_name_H-M   'P 1'
#
loop_
_entity.id
_entity.type
_entity.pdbx_description
1 polymer ?
#
loop_
_entity_poly.entity_id
_entity_poly.type
_entity_poly.pdbx_seq_one_letter_code
_entity_poly.pdbx_strand_id
1 'polypeptide(L)' 'MKSPGNIKLQVDVCLGRALALAALADVVKSVSDWRTVARHATVGLHSHELDDFAPAFEHEQMDAARKLLG' A
#
# COMPACT_ATOMS: atom_id res chain seq x y z
N MET A 1 35.50 0.60 28.20
CA MET A 1 34.04 0.49 27.97
C MET A 1 33.59 1.71 27.17
N LYS A 2 33.37 1.57 25.85
CA LYS A 2 32.77 2.62 25.02
C LYS A 2 31.31 2.26 24.82
N SER A 3 30.42 3.17 25.22
CA SER A 3 28.97 3.05 25.03
C SER A 3 28.67 3.03 23.52
N PRO A 4 27.87 2.08 22.99
CA PRO A 4 27.54 2.08 21.58
C PRO A 4 26.64 3.28 21.25
N GLY A 5 27.12 4.12 20.33
CA GLY A 5 26.43 5.28 19.82
C GLY A 5 25.07 4.89 19.25
N ASN A 6 24.06 5.55 19.81
CA ASN A 6 22.68 5.63 19.41
C ASN A 6 22.51 5.62 17.87
N ILE A 7 22.05 4.48 17.32
CA ILE A 7 21.63 4.35 15.92
C ILE A 7 20.36 5.19 15.80
N LYS A 8 20.51 6.45 15.41
CA LYS A 8 19.37 7.20 14.86
C LYS A 8 18.96 6.45 13.60
N LEU A 9 17.87 5.68 13.71
CA LEU A 9 17.04 5.25 12.59
C LEU A 9 16.56 6.53 11.91
N GLN A 10 17.39 7.05 11.02
CA GLN A 10 17.02 8.15 10.15
C GLN A 10 16.10 7.52 9.13
N VAL A 11 14.80 7.80 9.28
CA VAL A 11 13.81 7.56 8.23
C VAL A 11 14.30 8.39 7.05
N ASP A 12 15.01 7.74 6.13
CA ASP A 12 15.57 8.38 4.95
C ASP A 12 14.40 8.69 4.02
N VAL A 13 13.95 9.96 4.07
CA VAL A 13 12.83 10.46 3.25
C VAL A 13 13.20 10.53 1.76
N CYS A 14 14.44 10.19 1.38
CA CYS A 14 14.88 10.11 0.00
C CYS A 14 14.55 8.73 -0.58
N LEU A 15 13.28 8.53 -0.92
CA LEU A 15 12.86 7.35 -1.66
C LEU A 15 13.37 7.47 -3.11
N GLY A 16 14.56 6.90 -3.38
CA GLY A 16 15.10 6.82 -4.73
C GLY A 16 14.13 6.11 -5.67
N ARG A 17 14.17 6.43 -6.98
CA ARG A 17 13.20 5.95 -7.97
C ARG A 17 12.93 4.44 -7.90
N ALA A 18 13.96 3.63 -7.71
CA ALA A 18 13.81 2.18 -7.62
C ALA A 18 13.01 1.75 -6.37
N LEU A 19 13.31 2.33 -5.20
CA LEU A 19 12.56 2.06 -3.97
C LEU A 19 11.13 2.61 -4.03
N ALA A 20 10.93 3.74 -4.71
CA ALA A 20 9.60 4.33 -4.90
C ALA A 20 8.71 3.44 -5.76
N LEU A 21 9.24 2.90 -6.85
CA LEU A 21 8.51 1.97 -7.69
C LEU A 21 8.25 0.63 -6.98
N ALA A 22 9.20 0.14 -6.18
CA ALA A 22 8.99 -1.07 -5.38
C ALA A 22 7.86 -0.87 -4.36
N ALA A 23 7.89 0.22 -3.59
CA ALA A 23 6.83 0.55 -2.64
C ALA A 23 5.47 0.75 -3.34
N LEU A 24 5.45 1.40 -4.51
CA LEU A 24 4.23 1.56 -5.30
C LEU A 24 3.70 0.20 -5.78
N ALA A 25 4.57 -0.72 -6.21
CA ALA A 25 4.17 -2.07 -6.62
C ALA A 25 3.54 -2.85 -5.46
N ASP A 26 4.11 -2.76 -4.27
CA ASP A 26 3.55 -3.39 -3.06
C ASP A 26 2.17 -2.83 -2.73
N VAL A 27 2.01 -1.51 -2.77
CA VAL A 27 0.71 -0.85 -2.55
C VAL A 27 -0.31 -1.28 -3.60
N VAL A 28 0.04 -1.25 -4.89
CA VAL A 28 -0.87 -1.65 -5.98
C VAL A 28 -1.31 -3.10 -5.81
N LYS A 29 -0.39 -4.00 -5.44
CA LYS A 29 -0.70 -5.40 -5.17
C LYS A 29 -1.67 -5.53 -4.00
N SER A 30 -1.38 -4.91 -2.85
CA SER A 30 -2.22 -5.00 -1.65
C SER A 30 -3.61 -4.41 -1.88
N VAL A 31 -3.69 -3.25 -2.54
CA VAL A 31 -4.97 -2.60 -2.85
C VAL A 31 -5.73 -3.40 -3.90
N SER A 32 -5.09 -4.09 -4.84
CA SER A 32 -5.82 -4.92 -5.82
C SER A 32 -6.64 -6.05 -5.19
N ASP A 33 -6.22 -6.56 -4.03
CA ASP A 33 -6.89 -7.66 -3.32
C ASP A 33 -7.85 -7.18 -2.22
N TRP A 34 -8.11 -5.86 -2.13
CA TRP A 34 -8.84 -5.25 -1.01
C TRP A 34 -10.21 -5.87 -0.75
N ARG A 35 -10.98 -6.21 -1.80
CA ARG A 35 -12.30 -6.87 -1.66
C ARG A 35 -12.23 -8.27 -1.04
N THR A 36 -11.13 -8.98 -1.25
CA THR A 36 -10.93 -10.30 -0.63
C THR A 36 -10.61 -10.14 0.84
N VAL A 37 -9.76 -9.16 1.19
CA VAL A 37 -9.42 -8.82 2.57
C VAL A 37 -10.65 -8.32 3.35
N ALA A 38 -11.45 -7.45 2.74
CA ALA A 38 -12.66 -6.88 3.34
C ALA A 38 -13.72 -7.93 3.74
N ARG A 39 -13.79 -9.04 2.98
CA ARG A 39 -14.69 -10.17 3.26
C ARG A 39 -14.12 -11.16 4.27
N HIS A 40 -12.85 -11.05 4.65
CA HIS A 40 -12.26 -11.93 5.66
C HIS A 40 -12.97 -11.74 6.99
N ALA A 41 -13.10 -12.81 7.80
CA ALA A 41 -13.84 -12.79 9.06
C ALA A 41 -13.35 -11.71 10.06
N THR A 42 -12.10 -11.28 9.95
CA THR A 42 -11.52 -10.20 10.75
C THR A 42 -12.08 -8.82 10.43
N VAL A 43 -12.52 -8.59 9.18
CA VAL A 43 -13.08 -7.31 8.71
C VAL A 43 -14.60 -7.42 8.59
N GLY A 44 -15.10 -8.52 8.02
CA GLY A 44 -16.50 -8.93 8.10
C GLY A 44 -17.48 -8.20 7.18
N LEU A 45 -17.00 -7.47 6.16
CA LEU A 45 -17.89 -6.76 5.23
C LEU A 45 -18.59 -7.74 4.28
N HIS A 46 -19.87 -7.51 4.07
CA HIS A 46 -20.69 -8.19 3.08
C HIS A 46 -20.49 -7.58 1.69
N SER A 47 -20.79 -8.35 0.64
CA SER A 47 -20.58 -7.92 -0.75
C SER A 47 -21.27 -6.59 -1.10
N HIS A 48 -22.45 -6.32 -0.54
CA HIS A 48 -23.19 -5.08 -0.82
C HIS A 48 -22.56 -3.84 -0.16
N GLU A 49 -21.85 -4.03 0.95
CA GLU A 49 -21.14 -2.94 1.63
C GLU A 49 -19.85 -2.58 0.90
N LEU A 50 -19.27 -3.50 0.12
CA LEU A 50 -18.05 -3.23 -0.65
C LEU A 50 -18.25 -2.14 -1.70
N ASP A 51 -19.43 -2.05 -2.30
CA ASP A 51 -19.69 -1.07 -3.36
C ASP A 51 -19.58 0.38 -2.84
N ASP A 52 -19.91 0.61 -1.57
CA ASP A 52 -19.76 1.91 -0.90
C ASP A 52 -18.29 2.33 -0.73
N PHE A 53 -17.37 1.36 -0.69
CA PHE A 53 -15.93 1.59 -0.56
C PHE A 53 -15.18 1.51 -1.89
N ALA A 54 -15.82 1.07 -2.97
CA ALA A 54 -15.19 0.98 -4.29
C ALA A 54 -14.51 2.31 -4.70
N PRO A 55 -15.09 3.51 -4.52
CA PRO A 55 -14.43 4.77 -4.87
C PRO A 55 -13.11 5.03 -4.14
N ALA A 56 -12.90 4.43 -2.96
CA ALA A 56 -11.68 4.60 -2.16
C ALA A 56 -10.50 3.73 -2.65
N PHE A 57 -10.77 2.66 -3.40
CA PHE A 57 -9.75 1.69 -3.85
C PHE A 57 -9.73 1.48 -5.37
N GLU A 58 -10.80 1.85 -6.08
CA GLU A 58 -10.95 1.82 -7.53
C GLU A 58 -11.17 3.22 -8.08
N HIS A 59 -10.05 3.92 -8.21
CA HIS A 59 -10.00 5.27 -8.71
C HIS A 59 -8.85 5.43 -9.70
N GLU A 60 -8.87 6.53 -10.44
CA GLU A 60 -7.94 6.80 -11.54
C GLU A 60 -6.45 6.76 -11.12
N GLN A 61 -6.11 7.04 -9.86
CA GLN A 61 -4.72 6.97 -9.40
C GLN A 61 -4.23 5.52 -9.29
N MET A 62 -5.10 4.54 -9.02
CA MET A 62 -4.74 3.13 -9.09
C MET A 62 -4.47 2.70 -10.53
N ASP A 63 -5.23 3.21 -11.50
CA ASP A 63 -4.97 2.98 -12.92
C ASP A 63 -3.66 3.64 -13.36
N ALA A 64 -3.40 4.87 -12.92
CA ALA A 64 -2.14 5.57 -13.18
C ALA A 64 -0.94 4.83 -12.57
N ALA A 65 -1.08 4.29 -11.36
CA ALA A 65 -0.04 3.50 -10.70
C ALA A 65 0.26 2.20 -11.45
N ARG A 66 -0.77 1.47 -11.90
CA ARG A 66 -0.60 0.28 -12.74
C ARG A 66 0.15 0.60 -14.04
N LYS A 67 -0.26 1.66 -14.74
CA LYS A 67 0.42 2.13 -15.97
C LYS A 67 1.88 2.52 -15.73
N LEU A 68 2.20 3.11 -14.58
CA LEU A 68 3.56 3.50 -14.24
C LEU A 68 4.47 2.30 -13.94
N LEU A 69 3.90 1.20 -13.46
CA LEU A 69 4.62 -0.03 -13.11
C LEU A 69 4.84 -0.97 -14.30
N GLY A 70 4.12 -0.79 -15.41
CA GLY A 70 4.26 -1.58 -16.64
C GLY A 70 3.10 -2.54 -16.84
#